data_AF-A0A963MD78-F1
#
_entry.id   AF-A0A963MD78-F1
#
_cell.length_a   1.000
_cell.length_b   1.000
_cell.length_c   1.000
_cell.angle_alpha   90.00
_cell.angle_beta   90.00
_cell.angle_gamma   90.00
#
_symmetry.space_group_name_H-M   'P 1'
#
loop_
_entity.id
_entity.type
_entity.pdbx_description
1 polymer ?
#
loop_
_entity_poly.entity_id
_entity_poly.type
_entity_poly.pdbx_seq_one_letter_code
_entity_poly.pdbx_strand_id
1 'polypeptide(L)'
;MNHSRPEIFISAATSDLGSCRQLIKEALLTLHYAPVEQTNFPPDAKRVQEKLREKIAARHAVIHVAGVAYGTEPVESQTDKPDAPRRSFTQMEY
;
A
#
# COMPACT_ATOMS: atom_id res chain seq x y z
N MET A 1 -16.29 -23.36 8.62
CA MET A 1 -15.17 -22.61 8.02
C MET A 1 -15.59 -21.15 8.03
N ASN A 2 -14.79 -20.23 8.59
CA ASN A 2 -15.14 -18.81 8.59
C ASN A 2 -15.14 -18.32 7.13
N HIS A 3 -16.32 -18.06 6.55
CA HIS A 3 -16.45 -17.46 5.22
C HIS A 3 -16.17 -15.95 5.30
N SER A 4 -14.98 -15.57 5.79
CA SER A 4 -14.54 -14.18 5.72
C SER A 4 -14.33 -13.82 4.26
N ARG A 5 -14.82 -12.66 3.85
CA ARG A 5 -14.55 -12.11 2.51
C ARG A 5 -13.04 -11.99 2.33
N PRO A 6 -12.45 -12.46 1.21
CA PRO A 6 -11.01 -12.34 1.00
C PRO A 6 -10.58 -10.87 1.02
N GLU A 7 -9.59 -10.57 1.85
CA GLU A 7 -8.99 -9.25 1.97
C GLU A 7 -7.92 -9.03 0.90
N ILE A 8 -8.06 -7.97 0.12
CA ILE A 8 -7.19 -7.63 -1.00
C ILE A 8 -6.54 -6.28 -0.72
N PHE A 9 -5.20 -6.24 -0.66
CA PHE A 9 -4.46 -5.00 -0.46
C PHE A 9 -4.30 -4.26 -1.79
N ILE A 10 -4.61 -2.96 -1.83
CA ILE A 10 -4.42 -2.12 -3.02
C ILE A 10 -3.31 -1.12 -2.74
N SER A 11 -2.29 -1.14 -3.59
CA SER A 11 -1.27 -0.11 -3.60
C SER A 11 -1.23 0.65 -4.91
N ALA A 12 -1.26 1.98 -4.78
CA ALA A 12 -1.13 2.92 -5.87
C ALA A 12 -0.76 4.28 -5.30
N ALA A 13 0.12 5.03 -5.98
CA ALA A 13 0.44 6.39 -5.60
C ALA A 13 -0.80 7.29 -5.79
N THR A 14 -1.20 8.03 -4.76
CA THR A 14 -2.43 8.83 -4.81
C THR A 14 -2.33 9.97 -5.84
N SER A 15 -1.12 10.52 -6.04
CA SER A 15 -0.87 11.71 -6.85
C SER A 15 -1.17 11.54 -8.33
N ASP A 16 -1.00 10.34 -8.89
CA ASP A 16 -1.29 10.03 -10.30
C ASP A 16 -2.33 8.92 -10.49
N LEU A 17 -2.45 7.99 -9.53
CA LEU A 17 -3.30 6.81 -9.65
C LEU A 17 -4.49 6.78 -8.68
N GLY A 18 -4.81 7.90 -8.02
CA GLY A 18 -5.95 7.98 -7.09
C GLY A 18 -7.27 7.50 -7.68
N SER A 19 -7.60 7.92 -8.92
CA SER A 19 -8.81 7.47 -9.62
C SER A 19 -8.76 5.99 -10.01
N CYS A 20 -7.59 5.49 -10.43
CA CYS A 20 -7.41 4.07 -10.73
C CYS A 20 -7.60 3.20 -9.48
N ARG A 21 -7.04 3.62 -8.35
CA ARG A 21 -7.23 2.96 -7.04
C ARG A 21 -8.71 2.90 -6.65
N GLN A 22 -9.45 3.99 -6.86
CA GLN A 22 -10.88 4.04 -6.57
C GLN A 22 -11.68 3.07 -7.46
N LEU A 23 -11.37 2.99 -8.76
CA LEU A 23 -12.01 2.03 -9.67
C LEU A 23 -11.75 0.58 -9.26
N ILE A 24 -10.52 0.24 -8.87
CA ILE A 24 -10.17 -1.10 -8.39
C ILE A 24 -10.96 -1.44 -7.12
N LYS A 25 -11.07 -0.50 -6.18
CA LYS A 25 -11.85 -0.67 -4.95
C LYS A 25 -13.32 -0.97 -5.25
N GLU A 26 -13.94 -0.20 -6.14
CA GLU A 26 -15.34 -0.40 -6.53
C GLU A 26 -15.56 -1.75 -7.22
N ALA A 27 -14.62 -2.16 -8.08
CA ALA A 27 -14.65 -3.47 -8.72
C ALA A 27 -14.53 -4.61 -7.70
N LEU A 28 -13.61 -4.52 -6.74
CA LEU A 28 -13.44 -5.52 -5.68
C LEU A 28 -14.70 -5.65 -4.80
N LEU A 29 -15.32 -4.52 -4.44
CA LEU A 29 -16.58 -4.51 -3.68
C LEU A 29 -17.71 -5.18 -4.46
N THR A 30 -17.80 -4.90 -5.77
CA THR A 30 -18.77 -5.53 -6.68
C THR A 30 -18.59 -7.05 -6.75
N LEU A 31 -17.35 -7.52 -6.68
CA LEU A 31 -16.99 -8.95 -6.66
C LEU A 31 -17.05 -9.57 -5.25
N HIS A 32 -17.58 -8.86 -4.26
CA HIS A 32 -17.69 -9.29 -2.86
C HIS A 32 -16.35 -9.53 -2.12
N TYR A 33 -15.25 -8.93 -2.59
CA TYR A 33 -13.98 -8.89 -1.87
C TYR A 33 -13.93 -7.72 -0.87
N ALA A 34 -13.01 -7.79 0.09
CA ALA A 34 -12.75 -6.74 1.07
C ALA A 34 -11.47 -5.95 0.71
N PRO A 35 -11.58 -4.76 0.11
CA PRO A 35 -10.40 -3.95 -0.22
C PRO A 35 -9.77 -3.31 1.02
N VAL A 36 -8.44 -3.30 1.09
CA VAL A 36 -7.63 -2.69 2.16
C VAL A 36 -6.65 -1.68 1.55
N GLU A 37 -6.61 -0.46 2.07
CA GLU A 37 -5.78 0.64 1.58
C GLU A 37 -4.71 1.07 2.60
N GLN A 38 -3.63 1.69 2.11
CA GLN A 38 -2.55 2.24 2.94
C GLN A 38 -2.97 3.43 3.83
N THR A 39 -3.96 4.22 3.41
CA THR A 39 -4.41 5.44 4.13
C THR A 39 -5.13 5.17 5.45
N ASN A 40 -5.56 3.94 5.69
CA ASN A 40 -6.22 3.55 6.95
C ASN A 40 -5.22 3.26 8.10
N PHE A 41 -3.91 3.46 7.88
CA PHE A 41 -2.91 3.16 8.90
C PHE A 41 -2.51 4.40 9.69
N PRO A 42 -2.49 4.32 11.04
CA PRO A 42 -2.01 5.42 11.86
C PRO A 42 -0.55 5.74 11.52
N PRO A 43 -0.17 7.03 11.49
CA PRO A 43 1.17 7.49 11.16
C PRO A 43 2.16 7.22 12.30
N ASP A 44 2.38 5.94 12.63
CA ASP A 44 3.50 5.56 13.50
C ASP A 44 4.71 5.28 12.62
N ALA A 45 5.53 6.33 12.50
CA ALA A 45 6.65 6.47 11.57
C ALA A 45 7.83 5.52 11.81
N LYS A 46 7.86 4.77 12.92
CA LYS A 46 9.10 4.12 13.38
C LYS A 46 9.48 2.80 12.71
N ARG A 47 8.65 2.21 11.83
CA ARG A 47 8.92 0.95 11.11
C ARG A 47 8.03 0.75 9.89
N VAL A 48 7.98 1.71 8.98
CA VAL A 48 6.95 1.66 7.92
C VAL A 48 7.17 0.50 6.94
N GLN A 49 8.41 0.11 6.66
CA GLN A 49 8.71 -1.07 5.83
C GLN A 49 8.21 -2.37 6.44
N GLU A 50 8.52 -2.62 7.72
CA GLU A 50 8.13 -3.84 8.40
C GLU A 50 6.60 -3.91 8.53
N LYS A 51 5.94 -2.79 8.87
CA LYS A 51 4.49 -2.71 8.89
C LYS A 51 3.87 -2.97 7.52
N LEU A 52 4.42 -2.41 6.45
CA LEU A 52 3.91 -2.64 5.10
C LEU A 52 4.03 -4.12 4.70
N ARG A 53 5.17 -4.75 5.00
CA ARG A 53 5.39 -6.20 4.80
C ARG A 53 4.42 -7.05 5.62
N GLU A 54 4.27 -6.78 6.92
CA GLU A 54 3.31 -7.48 7.79
C GLU A 54 1.87 -7.33 7.27
N LYS A 55 1.52 -6.15 6.79
CA LYS A 55 0.18 -5.88 6.26
C LYS A 55 -0.07 -6.60 4.96
N ILE A 56 0.89 -6.62 4.04
CA ILE A 56 0.81 -7.41 2.81
C ILE A 56 0.73 -8.91 3.13
N ALA A 57 1.61 -9.41 4.00
CA ALA A 57 1.70 -10.84 4.32
C ALA A 57 0.42 -11.42 4.95
N ALA A 58 -0.33 -10.60 5.67
CA ALA A 58 -1.59 -11.04 6.30
C ALA A 58 -2.82 -10.97 5.35
N ARG A 59 -2.64 -10.61 4.07
CA ARG A 59 -3.75 -10.44 3.09
C ARG A 59 -3.75 -11.59 2.09
N HIS A 60 -4.91 -11.82 1.49
CA HIS A 60 -5.09 -12.95 0.57
C HIS A 60 -4.47 -12.67 -0.80
N ALA A 61 -4.40 -11.39 -1.20
CA ALA A 61 -3.71 -10.95 -2.41
C ALA A 61 -3.32 -9.47 -2.33
N VAL A 62 -2.45 -9.06 -3.26
CA VAL A 62 -2.04 -7.68 -3.49
C VAL A 62 -2.32 -7.29 -4.93
N ILE A 63 -2.88 -6.10 -5.14
CA ILE A 63 -2.93 -5.42 -6.43
C ILE A 63 -2.03 -4.19 -6.32
N HIS A 64 -0.91 -4.22 -7.03
CA HIS A 64 0.00 -3.09 -7.14
C HIS A 64 -0.17 -2.41 -8.51
N VAL A 65 -0.48 -1.11 -8.49
CA VAL A 65 -0.60 -0.29 -9.70
C VAL A 65 0.61 0.64 -9.77
N ALA A 66 1.46 0.42 -10.76
CA ALA A 66 2.65 1.22 -10.98
C ALA A 66 2.33 2.45 -11.86
N GLY A 67 2.74 3.62 -11.41
CA GLY A 67 2.58 4.90 -12.10
C GLY A 67 3.92 5.59 -12.31
N VAL A 68 3.88 6.87 -12.66
CA VAL A 68 5.08 7.70 -12.88
C VAL A 68 5.36 8.66 -11.73
N ALA A 69 4.38 8.87 -10.83
CA ALA A 69 4.55 9.77 -9.71
C ALA A 69 5.42 9.16 -8.61
N TYR A 70 6.25 10.02 -8.02
CA TYR A 70 6.94 9.73 -6.79
C TYR A 70 5.97 9.92 -5.61
N GLY A 71 5.56 8.82 -4.97
CA GLY A 71 4.63 8.83 -3.85
C GLY A 71 5.25 9.39 -2.56
N THR A 72 4.52 9.27 -1.45
CA THR A 72 5.03 9.70 -0.13
C THR A 72 6.25 8.88 0.27
N GLU A 73 7.32 9.58 0.67
CA GLU A 73 8.58 9.00 1.15
C GLU A 73 8.57 8.87 2.68
N PRO A 74 9.06 7.74 3.25
CA PRO A 74 9.27 7.63 4.69
C PRO A 74 10.41 8.53 5.17
N VAL A 75 10.17 9.28 6.24
CA VAL A 75 11.15 10.18 6.88
C VAL A 75 12.42 9.44 7.35
N GLU A 76 12.31 8.17 7.77
CA GLU A 76 13.44 7.33 8.17
C GLU A 76 14.51 7.16 7.08
N SER A 77 14.09 7.14 5.81
CA SER A 77 15.03 6.97 4.69
C SER A 77 16.03 8.12 4.55
N GLN A 78 15.69 9.31 5.06
CA GLN A 78 16.57 10.48 5.03
C GLN A 78 17.44 10.60 6.29
N THR A 79 16.94 10.19 7.44
CA THR A 79 17.62 10.39 8.73
C THR A 79 18.58 9.26 9.09
N ASP A 80 18.21 8.00 8.84
CA ASP A 80 19.00 6.85 9.29
C ASP A 80 20.02 6.36 8.25
N LYS A 81 19.81 6.68 6.97
CA LYS A 81 20.67 6.25 5.85
C LYS A 81 20.72 7.31 4.73
N PRO A 82 21.47 8.41 4.92
CA PRO A 82 21.52 9.51 3.94
C PRO A 82 22.01 9.08 2.54
N ASP A 83 22.78 8.00 2.43
CA ASP A 83 23.26 7.45 1.15
C ASP A 83 22.35 6.36 0.55
N ALA A 84 21.26 5.98 1.23
CA ALA A 84 20.33 5.01 0.68
C ALA A 84 19.54 5.62 -0.51
N PRO A 85 19.23 4.83 -1.54
CA PRO A 85 18.37 5.30 -2.62
C PRO A 85 17.00 5.68 -2.06
N ARG A 86 16.58 6.91 -2.35
CA ARG A 86 15.27 7.45 -1.96
C ARG A 86 14.16 6.64 -2.64
N ARG A 87 13.17 6.20 -1.87
CA ARG A 87 12.03 5.41 -2.35
C ARG A 87 10.73 5.87 -1.68
N SER A 88 9.65 5.98 -2.44
CA SER A 88 8.30 6.14 -1.89
C SER A 88 7.78 4.83 -1.29
N PHE A 89 6.74 4.91 -0.45
CA PHE A 89 6.11 3.71 0.13
C PHE A 89 5.71 2.67 -0.92
N THR A 90 5.10 3.13 -2.00
CA THR A 90 4.67 2.28 -3.13
C THR A 90 5.84 1.60 -3.84
N GLN A 91 7.03 2.21 -3.86
CA GLN A 91 8.22 1.61 -4.45
C GLN A 91 8.87 0.56 -3.53
N MET A 92 8.43 0.43 -2.27
CA MET A 92 9.06 -0.41 -1.25
C MET A 92 8.33 -1.74 -1.01
N GLU A 93 7.26 -2.00 -1.77
CA GLU A 93 6.34 -3.14 -1.63
C GLU A 93 6.81 -4.42 -2.35
N TYR A 94 8.09 -4.74 -2.24
CA TYR A 94 8.70 -5.95 -2.79
C TYR A 94 8.82 -7.08 -1.76
#